data_AF-B7XT93-F1
#
_entry.id   AF-B7XT93-F1
#
_cell.length_a   1.000
_cell.length_b   1.000
_cell.length_c   1.000
_cell.angle_alpha   90.00
_cell.angle_beta   90.00
_cell.angle_gamma   90.00
#
_symmetry.space_group_name_H-M   'P 1'
#
loop_
_entity.id
_entity.type
_entity.pdbx_description
1 polymer ?
#
loop_
_entity_poly.entity_id
_entity_poly.type
_entity_poly.pdbx_seq_one_letter_code
_entity_poly.pdbx_strand_id
1 'polypeptide(L)'
;MGFLKALSFIFFCLNLFAIESLPEIDYEYFNKDKSDLVDLMRFLGEFDFQTILKDRRLFIGIRNLTNFKNVKGLNVDDINRIKKINPIGIILFRENLKDAEQTKGLISAIKSHIGHDIFIAIDEEGGIVSRASENKKMGVYNFPAMEYVGDVKDLHLIYKIGEVLAKQLRRWVLI
;
A
#
# COMPACT_ATOMS: atom_id res chain seq x y z
N MET A 1 -43.22 -23.17 1.11
CA MET A 1 -42.89 -22.25 -0.01
C MET A 1 -42.51 -20.83 0.43
N GLY A 2 -42.94 -20.34 1.61
CA GLY A 2 -42.60 -18.99 2.09
C GLY A 2 -41.18 -18.82 2.64
N PHE A 3 -40.62 -19.85 3.30
CA PHE A 3 -39.29 -19.77 3.93
C PHE A 3 -38.14 -19.63 2.92
N LEU A 4 -38.21 -20.33 1.80
CA LEU A 4 -37.19 -20.26 0.73
C LEU A 4 -37.20 -18.90 0.01
N LYS A 5 -38.37 -18.29 -0.14
CA LYS A 5 -38.52 -16.92 -0.68
C LYS A 5 -38.00 -15.87 0.29
N ALA A 6 -38.23 -16.02 1.59
CA ALA A 6 -37.67 -15.14 2.61
C ALA A 6 -36.13 -15.22 2.67
N LEU A 7 -35.56 -16.42 2.56
CA LEU A 7 -34.11 -16.62 2.51
C LEU A 7 -33.51 -15.98 1.25
N SER A 8 -34.13 -16.19 0.09
CA SER A 8 -33.73 -15.56 -1.18
C SER A 8 -33.81 -14.03 -1.12
N PHE A 9 -34.81 -13.48 -0.43
CA PHE A 9 -34.98 -12.05 -0.26
C PHE A 9 -33.93 -11.46 0.69
N ILE A 10 -33.58 -12.18 1.78
CA ILE A 10 -32.49 -11.80 2.68
C ILE A 10 -31.14 -11.82 1.97
N PHE A 11 -30.85 -12.85 1.16
CA PHE A 11 -29.64 -12.91 0.34
C PHE A 11 -29.59 -11.80 -0.71
N PHE A 12 -30.73 -11.48 -1.32
CA PHE A 12 -30.83 -10.37 -2.27
C PHE A 12 -30.60 -9.01 -1.58
N CYS A 13 -31.19 -8.78 -0.40
CA CYS A 13 -30.96 -7.58 0.40
C CYS A 13 -29.51 -7.48 0.91
N LEU A 14 -28.88 -8.59 1.32
CA LEU A 14 -27.45 -8.62 1.70
C LEU A 14 -26.55 -8.26 0.51
N ASN A 15 -26.86 -8.76 -0.70
CA ASN A 15 -26.16 -8.37 -1.92
C ASN A 15 -26.42 -6.90 -2.28
N LEU A 16 -27.63 -6.37 -2.04
CA LEU A 16 -27.93 -4.95 -2.24
C LEU A 16 -27.18 -4.04 -1.26
N PHE A 17 -27.03 -4.44 0.01
CA PHE A 17 -26.21 -3.72 0.98
C PHE A 17 -24.72 -3.77 0.65
N ALA A 18 -24.25 -4.85 -0.01
CA ALA A 18 -22.87 -4.91 -0.49
C ALA A 18 -22.63 -3.92 -1.66
N ILE A 19 -23.63 -3.71 -2.52
CA ILE A 19 -23.59 -2.68 -3.59
C ILE A 19 -23.44 -1.27 -2.99
N GLU A 20 -23.89 -1.04 -1.75
CA GLU A 20 -23.75 0.24 -1.03
C GLU A 20 -22.39 0.49 -0.35
N SER A 21 -21.42 -0.43 -0.33
CA SER A 21 -20.25 -0.28 0.55
C SER A 21 -18.90 0.03 -0.12
N LEU A 22 -18.87 0.46 -1.38
CA LEU A 22 -17.65 1.06 -1.93
C LEU A 22 -17.57 2.51 -1.48
N PRO A 23 -16.48 2.93 -0.79
CA PRO A 23 -16.36 4.32 -0.37
C PRO A 23 -16.46 5.22 -1.59
N GLU A 24 -17.26 6.29 -1.49
CA GLU A 24 -17.33 7.30 -2.56
C GLU A 24 -15.93 7.92 -2.71
N ILE A 25 -15.27 7.61 -3.83
CA ILE A 25 -13.92 8.09 -4.07
C ILE A 25 -14.01 9.49 -4.67
N ASP A 26 -13.64 10.51 -3.90
CA ASP A 26 -13.52 11.91 -4.34
C ASP A 26 -12.67 12.02 -5.62
N TYR A 27 -13.30 12.34 -6.75
CA TYR A 27 -12.68 12.42 -8.08
C TYR A 27 -11.90 13.71 -8.32
N GLU A 28 -12.19 14.78 -7.59
CA GLU A 28 -11.66 16.12 -7.89
C GLU A 28 -10.24 16.29 -7.36
N TYR A 29 -9.98 15.71 -6.18
CA TYR A 29 -8.64 15.64 -5.57
C TYR A 29 -7.62 14.92 -6.48
N PHE A 30 -8.01 13.80 -7.11
CA PHE A 30 -7.11 12.95 -7.89
C PHE A 30 -6.88 13.43 -9.33
N ASN A 31 -7.79 14.22 -9.89
CA ASN A 31 -7.65 14.78 -11.24
C ASN A 31 -6.83 16.08 -11.27
N LYS A 32 -6.74 16.79 -10.15
CA LYS A 32 -5.95 18.04 -10.02
C LYS A 32 -4.45 17.80 -9.90
N ASP A 33 -4.04 16.65 -9.37
CA ASP A 33 -2.63 16.26 -9.29
C ASP A 33 -2.32 15.20 -10.37
N LYS A 34 -1.70 15.68 -11.45
CA LYS A 34 -1.09 14.84 -12.52
C LYS A 34 0.42 15.03 -12.59
N SER A 35 1.00 15.80 -11.66
CA SER A 35 2.44 16.07 -11.58
C SER A 35 3.26 14.80 -11.30
N ASP A 36 2.56 13.77 -10.89
CA ASP A 36 2.95 12.47 -10.37
C ASP A 36 2.88 11.35 -11.43
N LEU A 37 2.45 11.64 -12.66
CA LEU A 37 2.61 10.74 -13.80
C LEU A 37 4.04 10.85 -14.34
N VAL A 38 4.88 9.87 -13.99
CA VAL A 38 6.20 9.72 -14.63
C VAL A 38 5.97 9.23 -16.05
N ASP A 39 6.53 9.93 -17.03
CA ASP A 39 6.52 9.49 -18.42
C ASP A 39 7.14 8.09 -18.50
N LEU A 40 6.38 7.12 -19.03
CA LEU A 40 6.79 5.72 -19.04
C LEU A 40 8.06 5.50 -19.86
N MET A 41 8.22 6.23 -20.97
CA MET A 41 9.40 6.09 -21.82
C MET A 41 10.63 6.72 -21.16
N ARG A 42 10.45 7.81 -20.42
CA ARG A 42 11.48 8.39 -19.56
C ARG A 42 11.86 7.43 -18.43
N PHE A 43 10.87 6.85 -17.74
CA PHE A 43 11.09 5.87 -16.69
C PHE A 43 11.85 4.65 -17.21
N LEU A 44 11.41 4.07 -18.34
CA LEU A 44 12.05 2.91 -18.94
C LEU A 44 13.40 3.23 -19.59
N GLY A 45 13.59 4.44 -20.13
CA GLY A 45 14.85 4.90 -20.73
C GLY A 45 15.93 5.26 -19.71
N GLU A 46 15.55 5.60 -18.47
CA GLU A 46 16.45 5.82 -17.34
C GLU A 46 16.77 4.53 -16.56
N PHE A 47 16.05 3.43 -16.83
CA PHE A 47 16.15 2.17 -16.07
C PHE A 47 17.23 1.22 -16.60
N ASP A 48 18.49 1.49 -16.26
CA ASP A 48 19.53 0.46 -16.36
C ASP A 48 19.55 -0.38 -15.08
N PHE A 49 19.13 -1.64 -15.18
CA PHE A 49 19.17 -2.58 -14.07
C PHE A 49 20.59 -2.78 -13.52
N GLN A 50 21.65 -2.71 -14.33
CA GLN A 50 23.00 -2.86 -13.77
C GLN A 50 23.34 -1.66 -12.86
N THR A 51 23.05 -0.44 -13.31
CA THR A 51 23.29 0.79 -12.57
C THR A 51 22.33 0.97 -11.36
N ILE A 52 21.07 0.52 -11.47
CA ILE A 52 20.07 0.65 -10.40
C ILE A 52 20.21 -0.46 -9.37
N LEU A 53 20.39 -1.71 -9.80
CA LEU A 53 20.49 -2.83 -8.87
C LEU A 53 21.77 -2.70 -8.05
N LYS A 54 22.91 -2.25 -8.59
CA LYS A 54 24.18 -2.11 -7.84
C LYS A 54 24.53 -3.37 -7.03
N ASP A 55 24.37 -4.53 -7.67
CA ASP A 55 24.48 -5.85 -7.05
C ASP A 55 23.53 -6.16 -5.89
N ARG A 56 22.52 -5.30 -5.66
CA ARG A 56 21.46 -5.51 -4.67
C ARG A 56 20.45 -6.51 -5.20
N ARG A 57 20.21 -7.60 -4.45
CA ARG A 57 19.35 -8.72 -4.88
C ARG A 57 18.25 -9.09 -3.89
N LEU A 58 18.17 -8.38 -2.77
CA LEU A 58 17.32 -8.78 -1.63
C LEU A 58 16.37 -7.67 -1.22
N PHE A 59 15.11 -8.05 -1.05
CA PHE A 59 14.18 -7.29 -0.22
C PHE A 59 14.23 -7.81 1.21
N ILE A 60 14.23 -6.90 2.18
CA ILE A 60 14.22 -7.24 3.61
C ILE A 60 12.89 -6.84 4.22
N GLY A 61 12.20 -7.80 4.84
CA GLY A 61 10.99 -7.52 5.61
C GLY A 61 11.30 -7.12 7.04
N ILE A 62 10.80 -5.98 7.50
CA ILE A 62 11.00 -5.52 8.88
C ILE A 62 9.82 -5.94 9.74
N ARG A 63 9.92 -7.13 10.32
CA ARG A 63 8.90 -7.68 11.21
C ARG A 63 9.46 -7.95 12.58
N ASN A 64 8.69 -7.63 13.60
CA ASN A 64 8.97 -8.08 14.96
C ASN A 64 7.67 -8.51 15.60
N LEU A 65 7.44 -9.82 15.66
CA LEU A 65 6.20 -10.39 16.19
C LEU A 65 6.12 -10.34 17.72
N THR A 66 7.24 -10.09 18.41
CA THR A 66 7.30 -10.09 19.88
C THR A 66 7.27 -8.69 20.48
N ASN A 67 7.75 -7.67 19.76
CA ASN A 67 7.66 -6.26 20.20
C ASN A 67 7.56 -5.28 19.02
N PHE A 68 6.34 -4.83 18.72
CA PHE A 68 6.07 -3.88 17.64
C PHE A 68 6.73 -2.51 17.82
N LYS A 69 7.08 -2.10 19.06
CA LYS A 69 7.73 -0.79 19.26
C LYS A 69 9.08 -0.72 18.57
N ASN A 70 9.79 -1.85 18.47
CA ASN A 70 11.12 -1.93 17.88
C ASN A 70 11.13 -1.85 16.35
N VAL A 71 9.96 -1.86 15.70
CA VAL A 71 9.84 -1.83 14.24
C VAL A 71 9.03 -0.65 13.71
N LYS A 72 8.51 0.20 14.62
CA LYS A 72 7.91 1.52 14.31
C LYS A 72 8.95 2.63 14.24
N GLY A 73 10.13 2.38 14.82
CA GLY A 73 11.29 3.23 14.68
C GLY A 73 12.51 2.33 14.78
N LEU A 74 13.47 2.53 13.89
CA LEU A 74 14.74 1.80 13.91
C LEU A 74 15.80 2.73 14.47
N ASN A 75 16.58 2.24 15.41
CA ASN A 75 17.78 2.96 15.82
C ASN A 75 18.86 2.85 14.72
N VAL A 76 19.91 3.67 14.83
CA VAL A 76 20.99 3.73 13.85
C VAL A 76 21.71 2.38 13.71
N ASP A 77 21.86 1.62 14.79
CA ASP A 77 22.54 0.32 14.76
C ASP A 77 21.75 -0.73 13.95
N ASP A 78 20.43 -0.76 14.10
CA ASP A 78 19.55 -1.63 13.32
C ASP A 78 19.57 -1.25 11.84
N ILE A 79 19.53 0.05 11.52
CA ILE A 79 19.63 0.52 10.13
C ILE A 79 21.00 0.18 9.54
N ASN A 80 22.08 0.31 10.32
CA ASN A 80 23.42 -0.09 9.88
C ASN A 80 23.54 -1.60 9.63
N ARG A 81 22.87 -2.44 10.42
CA ARG A 81 22.80 -3.89 10.17
C ARG A 81 22.06 -4.18 8.87
N ILE A 82 20.93 -3.50 8.61
CA ILE A 82 20.18 -3.63 7.36
C ILE A 82 21.04 -3.16 6.18
N LYS A 83 21.72 -2.02 6.29
CA LYS A 83 22.60 -1.46 5.26
C LYS A 83 23.70 -2.44 4.85
N LYS A 84 24.30 -3.17 5.79
CA LYS A 84 25.34 -4.18 5.52
C LYS A 84 24.85 -5.34 4.64
N ILE A 85 23.55 -5.63 4.62
CA ILE A 85 22.96 -6.67 3.76
C ILE A 85 22.86 -6.18 2.29
N ASN A 86 23.06 -4.88 2.05
CA ASN A 86 22.93 -4.25 0.73
C ASN A 86 21.58 -4.57 0.03
N PRO A 87 20.43 -4.29 0.70
CA PRO A 87 19.13 -4.59 0.14
C PRO A 87 18.76 -3.64 -1.00
N ILE A 88 18.06 -4.15 -2.00
CA ILE A 88 17.44 -3.32 -3.04
C ILE A 88 16.23 -2.58 -2.48
N GLY A 89 15.55 -3.19 -1.51
CA GLY A 89 14.36 -2.61 -0.93
C GLY A 89 14.00 -3.19 0.43
N ILE A 90 13.04 -2.52 1.06
CA ILE A 90 12.50 -2.90 2.36
C ILE A 90 11.00 -3.08 2.23
N ILE A 91 10.49 -4.19 2.76
CA ILE A 91 9.07 -4.49 2.84
C ILE A 91 8.57 -4.09 4.24
N LEU A 92 7.59 -3.19 4.27
CA LEU A 92 6.86 -2.80 5.46
C LEU A 92 5.61 -3.66 5.62
N PHE A 93 5.24 -3.89 6.87
CA PHE A 93 4.09 -4.63 7.33
C PHE A 93 3.26 -3.77 8.29
N ARG A 94 2.08 -4.26 8.67
CA ARG A 94 1.15 -3.56 9.57
C ARG A 94 1.80 -3.12 10.89
N GLU A 95 2.77 -3.88 11.38
CA GLU A 95 3.47 -3.63 12.64
C GLU A 95 4.35 -2.36 12.58
N ASN A 96 4.80 -1.98 11.38
CA ASN A 96 5.60 -0.78 11.13
C ASN A 96 4.76 0.51 11.10
N LEU A 97 3.44 0.40 10.89
CA LEU A 97 2.54 1.51 10.58
C LEU A 97 1.73 1.94 11.80
N LYS A 98 2.21 2.93 12.55
CA LYS A 98 1.48 3.53 13.67
C LYS A 98 0.48 4.59 13.21
N ASP A 99 0.96 5.54 12.41
CA ASP A 99 0.24 6.66 11.83
C ASP A 99 1.06 7.23 10.65
N ALA A 100 0.46 8.11 9.85
CA ALA A 100 1.08 8.62 8.63
C ALA A 100 2.40 9.36 8.89
N GLU A 101 2.47 10.19 9.93
CA GLU A 101 3.67 10.99 10.26
C GLU A 101 4.81 10.12 10.77
N GLN A 102 4.53 9.15 11.66
CA GLN A 102 5.54 8.18 12.07
C GLN A 102 6.05 7.36 10.88
N THR A 103 5.17 6.93 9.98
CA THR A 103 5.55 6.10 8.82
C THR A 103 6.48 6.86 7.88
N LYS A 104 6.18 8.14 7.60
CA LYS A 104 7.07 9.05 6.87
C LYS A 104 8.44 9.17 7.54
N GLY A 105 8.46 9.37 8.87
CA GLY A 105 9.71 9.46 9.64
C GLY A 105 10.54 8.19 9.55
N LEU A 106 9.92 7.01 9.63
CA LEU A 106 10.59 5.73 9.47
C LEU A 106 11.21 5.58 8.07
N ILE A 107 10.44 5.88 7.02
CA ILE A 107 10.89 5.80 5.62
C ILE A 107 12.05 6.79 5.36
N SER A 108 11.92 8.02 5.85
CA SER A 108 12.96 9.05 5.72
C SER A 108 14.25 8.64 6.44
N ALA A 109 14.16 8.06 7.65
CA ALA A 109 15.32 7.54 8.37
C ALA A 109 16.01 6.41 7.60
N ILE A 110 15.23 5.46 7.06
CA ILE A 110 15.76 4.37 6.21
C ILE A 110 16.49 4.93 4.98
N LYS A 111 15.84 5.83 4.22
CA LYS A 111 16.39 6.39 2.98
C LYS A 111 17.64 7.24 3.22
N SER A 112 17.64 8.07 4.26
CA SER A 112 18.79 8.94 4.60
C SER A 112 20.03 8.16 5.03
N HIS A 113 19.85 7.00 5.68
CA HIS A 113 20.98 6.22 6.19
C HIS A 113 21.46 5.14 5.20
N ILE A 114 20.54 4.49 4.47
CA ILE A 114 20.87 3.43 3.51
C ILE A 114 21.14 4.00 2.12
N GLY A 115 20.26 4.89 1.62
CA GLY A 115 20.31 5.48 0.29
C GLY A 115 18.91 5.84 -0.22
N HIS A 116 18.76 6.96 -0.93
CA HIS A 116 17.47 7.39 -1.47
C HIS A 116 16.94 6.48 -2.60
N ASP A 117 17.83 5.69 -3.20
CA ASP A 117 17.59 4.71 -4.26
C ASP A 117 17.10 3.34 -3.74
N ILE A 118 16.83 3.21 -2.43
CA ILE A 118 16.18 2.02 -1.87
C ILE A 118 14.66 2.06 -2.12
N PHE A 119 14.12 0.91 -2.55
CA PHE A 119 12.67 0.74 -2.71
C PHE A 119 12.01 0.52 -1.35
N ILE A 120 10.83 1.11 -1.17
CA ILE A 120 9.94 0.81 -0.05
C ILE A 120 8.72 0.12 -0.63
N ALA A 121 8.43 -1.08 -0.13
CA ALA A 121 7.32 -1.90 -0.59
C ALA A 121 6.37 -2.20 0.57
N ILE A 122 5.12 -2.42 0.23
CA ILE A 122 4.08 -2.92 1.11
C ILE A 122 3.10 -3.75 0.29
N ASP A 123 2.56 -4.77 0.92
CA ASP A 123 1.53 -5.64 0.36
C ASP A 123 0.15 -5.09 0.76
N GLU A 124 -0.42 -4.18 -0.03
CA GLU A 124 -1.71 -3.52 0.22
C GLU A 124 -2.69 -3.82 -0.94
N GLU A 125 -3.51 -4.86 -0.78
CA GLU A 125 -4.44 -5.30 -1.84
C GLU A 125 -5.91 -5.02 -1.52
N GLY A 126 -6.26 -4.64 -0.28
CA GLY A 126 -7.65 -4.59 0.18
C GLY A 126 -8.11 -5.88 0.89
N GLY A 127 -9.27 -5.82 1.56
CA GLY A 127 -9.81 -6.94 2.32
C GLY A 127 -8.86 -7.43 3.42
N ILE A 128 -8.54 -8.74 3.44
CA ILE A 128 -7.66 -9.35 4.45
C ILE A 128 -6.17 -8.99 4.25
N VAL A 129 -5.83 -8.42 3.10
CA VAL A 129 -4.46 -8.01 2.74
C VAL A 129 -4.26 -6.51 2.98
N SER A 130 -5.23 -5.82 3.58
CA SER A 130 -5.08 -4.44 4.03
C SER A 130 -4.07 -4.33 5.19
N ARG A 131 -3.00 -3.55 5.03
CA ARG A 131 -1.97 -3.34 6.06
C ARG A 131 -2.08 -1.95 6.63
N ALA A 132 -2.10 -0.95 5.75
CA ALA A 132 -2.20 0.44 6.12
C ALA A 132 -3.65 0.86 6.32
N SER A 133 -4.56 0.42 5.44
CA SER A 133 -5.96 0.84 5.49
C SER A 133 -6.79 0.22 6.62
N GLU A 134 -6.34 -0.90 7.19
CA GLU A 134 -6.89 -1.41 8.46
C GLU A 134 -6.61 -0.48 9.65
N ASN A 135 -5.55 0.34 9.57
CA ASN A 135 -5.23 1.33 10.58
C ASN A 135 -5.83 2.68 10.23
N LYS A 136 -6.96 3.03 10.87
CA LYS A 136 -7.66 4.31 10.68
C LYS A 136 -6.76 5.55 10.85
N LYS A 137 -5.67 5.46 11.63
CA LYS A 137 -4.72 6.58 11.83
C LYS A 137 -3.84 6.85 10.61
N MET A 138 -3.84 5.96 9.61
CA MET A 138 -3.16 6.19 8.34
C MET A 138 -3.95 7.14 7.43
N GLY A 139 -5.26 7.31 7.66
CA GLY A 139 -6.10 8.23 6.90
C GLY A 139 -6.22 7.85 5.42
N VAL A 140 -6.29 6.55 5.14
CA VAL A 140 -6.40 5.97 3.79
C VAL A 140 -7.68 5.13 3.67
N TYR A 141 -8.21 5.04 2.46
CA TYR A 141 -9.35 4.21 2.07
C TYR A 141 -9.04 2.74 2.30
N ASN A 142 -9.99 2.04 2.94
CA ASN A 142 -9.99 0.60 3.08
C ASN A 142 -10.91 0.00 2.04
N PHE A 143 -10.33 -0.73 1.09
CA PHE A 143 -11.07 -1.38 0.01
C PHE A 143 -11.53 -2.78 0.43
N PRO A 144 -12.64 -3.28 -0.12
CA PRO A 144 -13.06 -4.67 0.08
C PRO A 144 -12.07 -5.64 -0.58
N ALA A 145 -12.29 -6.95 -0.38
CA ALA A 145 -11.49 -7.97 -1.04
C ALA A 145 -11.56 -7.82 -2.58
N MET A 146 -10.44 -8.06 -3.26
CA MET A 146 -10.37 -7.92 -4.73
C MET A 146 -11.25 -8.93 -5.47
N GLU A 147 -11.62 -10.05 -4.85
CA GLU A 147 -12.65 -10.97 -5.35
C GLU A 147 -13.98 -10.23 -5.57
N TYR A 148 -14.45 -9.51 -4.54
CA TYR A 148 -15.67 -8.71 -4.62
C TYR A 148 -15.57 -7.61 -5.68
N VAL A 149 -14.43 -6.91 -5.75
CA VAL A 149 -14.19 -5.88 -6.76
C VAL A 149 -14.25 -6.45 -8.18
N GLY A 150 -13.69 -7.64 -8.40
CA GLY A 150 -13.75 -8.35 -9.68
C GLY A 150 -15.17 -8.76 -10.08
N ASP A 151 -15.98 -9.19 -9.11
CA ASP A 151 -17.38 -9.61 -9.34
C ASP A 151 -18.29 -8.47 -9.81
N VAL A 152 -17.95 -7.22 -9.48
CA VAL A 152 -18.67 -6.03 -9.98
C VAL A 152 -18.53 -5.89 -11.50
N LYS A 153 -17.49 -6.48 -12.12
CA LYS A 153 -17.23 -6.47 -13.57
C LYS A 153 -17.20 -5.06 -14.19
N ASP A 154 -16.82 -4.06 -13.40
CA ASP A 154 -16.64 -2.68 -13.83
C ASP A 154 -15.14 -2.37 -13.94
N LEU A 155 -14.63 -2.34 -15.18
CA LEU A 155 -13.22 -2.09 -15.46
C LEU A 155 -12.79 -0.68 -15.03
N HIS A 156 -13.67 0.31 -15.12
CA HIS A 156 -13.37 1.68 -14.72
C HIS A 156 -13.18 1.76 -13.21
N LEU A 157 -14.05 1.10 -12.45
CA LEU A 157 -13.92 0.98 -11.00
C LEU A 157 -12.62 0.27 -10.61
N ILE A 158 -12.30 -0.87 -11.23
CA ILE A 158 -11.07 -1.63 -10.95
C ILE A 158 -9.83 -0.76 -11.18
N TYR A 159 -9.76 -0.09 -12.33
CA TYR A 159 -8.66 0.82 -12.65
C TYR A 159 -8.53 1.93 -11.59
N LYS A 160 -9.66 2.51 -11.18
CA LYS A 160 -9.70 3.57 -10.17
C LYS A 160 -9.20 3.09 -8.81
N ILE A 161 -9.59 1.89 -8.36
CA ILE A 161 -9.09 1.34 -7.10
C ILE A 161 -7.57 1.20 -7.13
N GLY A 162 -7.01 0.69 -8.23
CA GLY A 162 -5.56 0.60 -8.42
C GLY A 162 -4.87 1.97 -8.36
N GLU A 163 -5.45 2.99 -9.00
CA GLU A 163 -4.94 4.37 -8.95
C GLU A 163 -4.93 4.92 -7.52
N VAL A 164 -6.04 4.79 -6.79
CA VAL A 164 -6.15 5.32 -5.42
C VAL A 164 -5.23 4.56 -4.47
N LEU A 165 -5.11 3.24 -4.57
CA LEU A 165 -4.13 2.46 -3.81
C LEU A 165 -2.71 3.01 -4.01
N ALA A 166 -2.28 3.15 -5.26
CA ALA A 166 -0.95 3.67 -5.58
C ALA A 166 -0.71 5.09 -5.05
N LYS A 167 -1.68 6.00 -5.24
CA LYS A 167 -1.57 7.40 -4.78
C LYS A 167 -1.49 7.50 -3.26
N GLN A 168 -2.25 6.68 -2.54
CA GLN A 168 -2.25 6.68 -1.07
C GLN A 168 -0.91 6.21 -0.49
N LEU A 169 -0.34 5.13 -1.04
CA LEU A 169 0.96 4.62 -0.61
C LEU A 169 2.10 5.61 -0.89
N ARG A 170 2.03 6.32 -2.01
CA ARG A 170 3.02 7.31 -2.43
C ARG A 170 3.17 8.47 -1.44
N ARG A 171 2.11 8.81 -0.70
CA ARG A 171 2.11 9.89 0.32
C ARG A 171 3.14 9.71 1.43
N TRP A 172 3.66 8.50 1.62
CA TRP A 172 4.67 8.21 2.65
C TRP A 172 6.08 8.05 2.08
N VAL A 173 6.21 7.92 0.75
CA VAL A 173 7.48 7.62 0.06
C VAL A 173 8.10 8.87 -0.57
N LEU A 174 7.31 9.85 -0.99
CA LEU A 174 7.79 11.11 -1.56
C LEU A 174 8.22 12.10 -0.46
N ILE A 175 9.42 11.94 0.07
CA ILE A 175 10.16 12.96 0.82
C ILE A 175 11.64 12.87 0.43
#